data_AF-F3FWH3-F1
#
_entry.id   AF-F3FWH3-F1
#
_cell.length_a   1.000
_cell.length_b   1.000
_cell.length_c   1.000
_cell.angle_alpha   90.00
_cell.angle_beta   90.00
_cell.angle_gamma   90.00
#
_symmetry.space_group_name_H-M   'P 1'
#
loop_
_entity.id
_entity.type
_entity.pdbx_description
1 polymer ?
#
loop_
_entity_poly.entity_id
_entity_poly.type
_entity_poly.pdbx_seq_one_letter_code
_entity_poly.pdbx_strand_id
1 'polypeptide(L)'
;WFLWQLDPHSSAYNIPGGLHLRGELDSTALRTSFQRLIERHESLRTRFYEQDGVALQRIDAPSEFHLDTLDISDLPSAERQARAVAIREQ
;
A
#
# COMPACT_ATOMS: atom_id res chain seq x y z
N TRP A 1 -15.16 -2.05 -7.82
CA TRP A 1 -15.89 -3.06 -7.03
C TRP A 1 -16.58 -4.09 -7.93
N PHE A 2 -17.61 -3.75 -8.72
CA PHE A 2 -18.27 -4.73 -9.60
C PHE A 2 -17.33 -5.40 -10.61
N LEU A 3 -16.49 -4.62 -11.30
CA LEU A 3 -15.47 -5.18 -12.20
C LEU A 3 -14.43 -6.05 -11.49
N TRP A 4 -14.15 -5.74 -10.22
CA TRP A 4 -13.28 -6.57 -9.38
C TRP A 4 -14.00 -7.86 -8.93
N GLN A 5 -15.33 -7.87 -8.79
CA GLN A 5 -16.08 -9.12 -8.53
C GLN A 5 -16.07 -10.06 -9.74
N LEU A 6 -15.99 -9.51 -10.96
CA LEU A 6 -15.90 -10.30 -12.20
C LEU A 6 -14.52 -10.93 -12.42
N ASP A 7 -13.46 -10.20 -12.06
CA ASP A 7 -12.09 -10.70 -12.07
C ASP A 7 -11.31 -10.19 -10.84
N PRO A 8 -11.35 -10.93 -9.72
CA PRO A 8 -10.67 -10.54 -8.48
C PRO A 8 -9.15 -10.53 -8.57
N HIS A 9 -8.59 -11.21 -9.58
CA HIS A 9 -7.15 -11.26 -9.82
C HIS A 9 -6.67 -10.11 -10.72
N SER A 10 -7.59 -9.31 -11.27
CA SER A 10 -7.25 -8.17 -12.11
C SER A 10 -6.54 -7.07 -11.31
N SER A 11 -5.38 -6.66 -11.81
CA SER A 11 -4.65 -5.49 -11.31
C SER A 11 -5.01 -4.20 -12.04
N ALA A 12 -6.03 -4.21 -12.92
CA ALA A 12 -6.36 -3.09 -13.82
C ALA A 12 -6.64 -1.75 -13.12
N TYR A 13 -7.01 -1.78 -11.83
CA TYR A 13 -7.29 -0.60 -11.01
C TYR A 13 -6.21 -0.32 -9.96
N ASN A 14 -5.13 -1.09 -9.94
CA ASN A 14 -3.99 -0.82 -9.07
C ASN A 14 -3.08 0.21 -9.76
N ILE A 15 -2.76 1.29 -9.04
CA ILE A 15 -1.81 2.31 -9.52
C ILE A 15 -0.57 2.25 -8.61
N PRO A 16 0.38 1.33 -8.85
CA PRO A 16 1.57 1.20 -8.04
C PRO A 16 2.51 2.39 -8.26
N GLY A 17 3.19 2.81 -7.18
CA GLY A 17 4.20 3.86 -7.21
C GLY A 17 5.46 3.43 -6.47
N GLY A 18 6.60 4.04 -6.79
CA GLY A 18 7.86 3.79 -6.10
C GLY A 18 8.70 5.06 -6.02
N LEU A 19 9.39 5.23 -4.88
CA LEU A 19 10.26 6.37 -4.60
C LEU A 19 11.66 5.85 -4.26
N HIS A 20 12.69 6.44 -4.87
CA HIS A 20 14.08 6.18 -4.48
C HIS A 20 14.53 7.31 -3.55
N LEU A 21 14.65 7.02 -2.26
CA LEU A 21 15.16 7.94 -1.25
C LEU A 21 16.67 7.73 -1.07
N ARG A 22 17.44 8.82 -0.94
CA ARG A 22 18.88 8.78 -0.69
C ARG A 22 19.19 9.58 0.57
N GLY A 23 20.04 9.02 1.42
CA GLY A 23 20.42 9.60 2.71
C GLY A 23 19.86 8.79 3.87
N GLU A 24 19.90 9.37 5.06
CA GLU A 24 19.34 8.76 6.26
C GLU A 24 17.80 8.80 6.22
N LEU A 25 17.18 7.68 6.54
CA LEU A 25 15.74 7.53 6.62
C LEU A 25 15.34 7.28 8.08
N ASP A 26 14.57 8.20 8.66
CA ASP A 26 13.91 7.96 9.95
C ASP A 26 12.65 7.11 9.72
N SER A 27 12.80 5.80 9.91
CA SER A 27 11.72 4.82 9.77
C SER A 27 10.56 5.05 10.76
N THR A 28 10.84 5.60 11.94
CA THR A 28 9.82 5.90 12.94
C THR A 28 8.98 7.08 12.49
N ALA A 29 9.62 8.18 12.06
CA ALA A 29 8.92 9.34 11.52
C ALA A 29 8.10 8.98 10.27
N LEU A 30 8.63 8.12 9.39
CA LEU A 30 7.91 7.63 8.21
C LEU A 30 6.63 6.88 8.62
N ARG A 31 6.74 5.90 9.51
CA ARG A 31 5.59 5.11 10.00
C ARG A 31 4.53 6.02 10.64
N THR A 32 4.94 6.94 11.51
CA THR A 32 4.03 7.90 12.15
C THR A 32 3.35 8.83 11.14
N SER A 33 4.06 9.23 10.08
CA SER A 33 3.48 10.08 9.03
C SER A 33 2.36 9.37 8.28
N PHE A 34 2.57 8.10 7.89
CA PHE A 34 1.52 7.29 7.27
C PHE A 34 0.34 7.02 8.20
N GLN A 35 0.61 6.71 9.48
CA GLN A 35 -0.44 6.55 10.50
C GLN A 35 -1.35 7.79 10.58
N ARG A 36 -0.76 8.99 10.63
CA ARG A 36 -1.52 10.25 10.64
C ARG A 36 -2.32 10.49 9.37
N LEU A 37 -1.80 10.07 8.20
CA LEU A 37 -2.55 10.15 6.94
C LEU A 37 -3.80 9.26 6.99
N ILE A 38 -3.67 8.02 7.49
CA ILE A 38 -4.78 7.07 7.61
C ILE A 38 -5.83 7.58 8.61
N GLU A 39 -5.41 8.12 9.75
CA GLU A 39 -6.31 8.72 10.74
C GLU A 39 -7.11 9.87 10.14
N ARG A 40 -6.43 10.78 9.43
CA ARG A 40 -7.03 12.00 8.87
C ARG A 40 -7.98 11.74 7.69
N HIS A 41 -7.68 10.75 6.85
CA HIS A 41 -8.40 10.56 5.58
C HIS A 41 -9.35 9.37 5.62
N GLU A 42 -10.64 9.65 5.52
CA GLU A 42 -11.67 8.60 5.49
C GLU A 42 -11.53 7.67 4.28
N SER A 43 -11.10 8.19 3.12
CA SER A 43 -10.92 7.41 1.90
C SER A 43 -9.92 6.25 2.05
N LEU A 44 -8.92 6.40 2.93
CA LEU A 44 -7.95 5.34 3.23
C LEU A 44 -8.50 4.28 4.19
N ARG A 45 -9.69 4.51 4.76
CA ARG A 45 -10.38 3.63 5.72
C ARG A 45 -11.74 3.16 5.20
N THR A 46 -12.03 3.41 3.92
CA THR A 46 -13.29 3.01 3.30
C THR A 46 -13.20 1.60 2.75
N ARG A 47 -14.12 0.73 3.18
CA ARG A 47 -14.37 -0.58 2.55
C ARG A 47 -15.73 -0.61 1.86
N PHE A 48 -15.80 -1.36 0.78
CA PHE A 48 -17.03 -1.61 0.03
C PHE A 48 -17.55 -3.00 0.36
N TYR A 49 -18.85 -3.15 0.55
CA TYR A 49 -19.51 -4.43 0.81
C TYR A 49 -20.89 -4.46 0.15
N GLU A 50 -21.46 -5.66 0.04
CA GLU A 50 -22.83 -5.83 -0.44
C GLU A 50 -23.75 -6.21 0.71
N GLN A 51 -24.96 -5.67 0.71
CA GLN A 51 -26.03 -6.10 1.59
C GLN A 51 -27.34 -6.07 0.80
N ASP A 52 -28.05 -7.20 0.76
CA ASP A 52 -29.33 -7.35 0.06
C ASP A 52 -29.29 -6.90 -1.42
N GLY A 53 -28.18 -7.20 -2.12
CA GLY A 53 -27.97 -6.82 -3.52
C GLY A 53 -27.58 -5.34 -3.74
N VAL A 54 -27.38 -4.58 -2.67
CA VAL A 54 -26.99 -3.18 -2.73
C VAL A 54 -25.53 -3.01 -2.31
N ALA A 55 -24.74 -2.34 -3.17
CA ALA A 55 -23.38 -1.96 -2.86
C ALA A 55 -23.36 -0.78 -1.87
N LEU A 56 -22.71 -0.99 -0.72
CA LEU A 56 -22.58 -0.03 0.36
C LEU A 56 -21.11 0.27 0.65
N GLN A 57 -20.88 1.41 1.30
CA GLN A 57 -19.57 1.85 1.78
C GLN A 57 -19.60 1.98 3.29
N ARG A 58 -18.52 1.55 3.94
CA ARG A 58 -18.29 1.74 5.37
C ARG A 58 -16.93 2.39 5.57
N ILE A 59 -16.92 3.43 6.38
CA ILE A 59 -15.69 4.05 6.89
C ILE A 59 -15.36 3.37 8.22
N ASP A 60 -14.24 2.68 8.29
CA ASP A 60 -13.79 2.05 9.53
C ASP A 60 -13.10 3.05 10.45
N ALA A 61 -13.06 2.78 11.75
CA ALA A 61 -12.20 3.52 12.67
C ALA A 61 -10.72 3.40 12.25
N PRO A 62 -9.86 4.38 12.59
CA PRO A 62 -8.43 4.26 12.33
C PRO A 62 -7.85 2.98 12.92
N SER A 63 -7.09 2.25 12.10
CA SER A 63 -6.33 1.07 12.50
C SER A 63 -4.83 1.40 12.56
N GLU A 64 -4.06 0.51 13.17
CA GLU A 64 -2.60 0.60 13.15
C GLU A 64 -2.06 0.37 11.73
N PHE A 65 -1.09 1.18 11.31
CA PHE A 65 -0.38 1.06 10.06
C PHE A 65 0.90 0.24 10.22
N HIS A 66 0.96 -0.87 9.49
CA HIS A 66 2.15 -1.71 9.42
C HIS A 66 2.93 -1.41 8.13
N LEU A 67 4.14 -0.87 8.29
CA LEU A 67 5.12 -0.76 7.23
C LEU A 67 6.01 -2.02 7.24
N ASP A 68 5.91 -2.81 6.17
CA ASP A 68 6.79 -3.95 5.91
C ASP A 68 8.14 -3.46 5.40
N THR A 69 9.22 -4.13 5.83
CA THR A 69 10.58 -3.80 5.45
C THR A 69 11.27 -5.06 4.94
N LEU A 70 11.86 -4.96 3.75
CA LEU A 70 12.71 -6.00 3.19
C LEU A 70 14.12 -5.43 3.06
N ASP A 71 15.06 -6.02 3.79
CA ASP A 71 16.47 -5.71 3.65
C ASP A 71 17.05 -6.44 2.44
N ILE A 72 17.66 -5.69 1.53
CA ILE A 72 18.37 -6.19 0.34
C ILE A 72 19.83 -5.73 0.35
N SER A 73 20.33 -5.26 1.50
CA SER A 73 21.67 -4.70 1.63
C SER A 73 22.78 -5.73 1.44
N ASP A 74 22.45 -7.01 1.60
CA ASP A 74 23.30 -8.18 1.35
C ASP A 74 23.63 -8.39 -0.13
N LEU A 75 22.82 -7.86 -1.04
CA LEU A 75 23.07 -7.94 -2.48
C LEU A 75 24.13 -6.93 -2.96
N PRO A 76 24.91 -7.27 -4.00
CA PRO A 76 25.78 -6.32 -4.68
C PRO A 76 25.00 -5.09 -5.16
N SER A 77 25.64 -3.92 -5.16
CA SER A 77 24.95 -2.66 -5.46
C SER A 77 24.25 -2.61 -6.82
N ALA A 78 24.79 -3.30 -7.83
CA ALA A 78 24.18 -3.41 -9.15
C ALA A 78 22.87 -4.24 -9.12
N GLU A 79 22.81 -5.26 -8.26
CA GLU A 79 21.68 -6.16 -8.13
C GLU A 79 20.57 -5.59 -7.23
N ARG A 80 20.93 -4.76 -6.24
CA ARG A 80 19.95 -4.09 -5.35
C ARG A 80 18.91 -3.29 -6.10
N GLN A 81 19.33 -2.48 -7.07
CA GLN A 81 18.40 -1.66 -7.85
C GLN A 81 17.47 -2.52 -8.70
N ALA A 82 18.00 -3.56 -9.35
CA ALA A 82 17.22 -4.50 -10.13
C ALA A 82 16.21 -5.25 -9.25
N ARG A 83 16.64 -5.70 -8.06
CA ARG A 83 15.76 -6.36 -7.09
C ARG A 83 14.65 -5.44 -6.59
N ALA A 84 14.95 -4.17 -6.27
CA ALA A 84 13.97 -3.18 -5.84
C ALA A 84 12.91 -2.90 -6.93
N VAL A 85 13.31 -2.83 -8.20
CA VAL A 85 12.38 -2.67 -9.33
C VAL A 85 11.49 -3.91 -9.49
N ALA A 86 12.08 -5.11 -9.42
CA ALA A 86 11.31 -6.35 -9.54
C ALA A 86 10.28 -6.51 -8.42
N ILE A 87 10.59 -6.08 -7.19
CA ILE A 87 9.65 -6.08 -6.06
C ILE A 87 8.46 -5.15 -6.32
N ARG A 88 8.67 -3.99 -6.95
CA ARG A 88 7.61 -3.02 -7.27
C ARG A 88 6.62 -3.56 -8.31
N GLU A 89 7.06 -4.46 -9.18
CA GLU A 89 6.27 -5.00 -10.29
C GLU A 89 5.53 -6.29 -9.94
N GLN A 90 5.73 -6.82 -8.72
CA GLN A 90 4.93 -7.90 -8.13
C GLN A 90 3.64 -7.35 -7.51
#